data_AF-A0A5Q2TEJ7-F1
#
_entry.id   AF-A0A5Q2TEJ7-F1
#
_cell.length_a   1.000
_cell.length_b   1.000
_cell.length_c   1.000
_cell.angle_alpha   90.00
_cell.angle_beta   90.00
_cell.angle_gamma   90.00
#
_symmetry.space_group_name_H-M   'P 1'
#
loop_
_entity.id
_entity.type
_entity.pdbx_description
1 polymer ?
#
loop_
_entity_poly.entity_id
_entity_poly.type
_entity_poly.pdbx_seq_one_letter_code
_entity_poly.pdbx_strand_id
1 'polypeptide(L)'
;MKTKAQDILPKELLLALQEYVQGESIYIPKREGRREWGVKSGNRAYYDQRNQQIRALFQEGTKIETLADTFCLSIETIKKIVYRRN
;
A
#
# COMPACT_ATOMS: atom_id res chain seq x y z
N MET A 1 -8.54 5.32 18.75
CA MET A 1 -9.72 4.95 19.58
C MET A 1 -10.10 3.51 19.20
N LYS A 2 -10.16 2.58 20.16
CA LYS A 2 -10.45 1.16 19.91
C LYS A 2 -11.96 0.96 20.01
N THR A 3 -12.62 0.69 18.88
CA THR A 3 -14.06 0.41 18.85
C THR A 3 -14.30 -1.00 19.38
N LYS A 4 -15.17 -1.17 20.39
CA LYS A 4 -15.52 -2.50 20.89
C LYS A 4 -16.62 -3.09 20.02
N ALA A 5 -16.56 -4.40 19.76
CA ALA A 5 -17.56 -5.09 18.94
C ALA A 5 -18.98 -4.97 19.50
N GLN A 6 -19.12 -5.01 20.83
CA GLN A 6 -20.41 -4.83 21.53
C GLN A 6 -21.06 -3.46 21.29
N ASP A 7 -20.27 -2.44 20.92
CA ASP A 7 -20.78 -1.07 20.71
C ASP A 7 -21.26 -0.87 19.25
N ILE A 8 -20.96 -1.80 18.34
CA ILE A 8 -21.20 -1.66 16.88
C ILE A 8 -21.97 -2.81 16.25
N LEU A 9 -21.98 -4.00 16.87
CA LEU A 9 -22.66 -5.17 16.33
C LEU A 9 -24.01 -5.38 17.02
N PRO A 10 -25.05 -5.82 16.29
CA PRO A 10 -26.29 -6.28 16.90
C PRO A 10 -26.06 -7.43 17.88
N LYS A 11 -26.87 -7.49 18.93
CA LYS A 11 -26.76 -8.51 19.99
C LYS A 11 -26.85 -9.95 19.44
N GLU A 12 -27.77 -10.22 18.51
CA GLU A 12 -27.91 -11.57 17.95
C GLU A 12 -26.66 -12.02 17.18
N LEU A 13 -26.03 -11.09 16.44
CA LEU A 13 -24.80 -11.38 15.70
C LEU A 13 -23.63 -11.63 16.66
N LEU A 14 -23.55 -10.88 17.76
CA LEU A 14 -22.52 -11.09 18.77
C LEU A 14 -22.63 -12.49 19.40
N LEU A 15 -23.85 -12.91 19.77
CA LEU A 15 -24.12 -14.24 20.30
C LEU A 15 -23.72 -15.33 19.29
N ALA A 16 -24.11 -15.18 18.02
CA ALA A 16 -23.74 -16.12 16.98
C ALA A 16 -22.23 -16.23 16.78
N LEU A 17 -21.49 -15.11 16.81
CA LEU A 17 -20.03 -15.13 16.71
C LEU A 17 -19.37 -15.83 17.91
N GLN A 18 -19.92 -15.65 19.11
CA GLN A 18 -19.40 -16.27 20.33
C GLN A 18 -19.56 -17.80 20.35
N GLU A 19 -20.49 -18.37 19.58
CA GLU A 19 -20.56 -19.84 19.38
C GLU A 19 -19.33 -20.38 18.63
N TYR A 20 -18.70 -19.57 17.79
CA TYR A 20 -17.55 -19.99 16.97
C TYR A 20 -16.21 -19.53 17.54
N VAL A 21 -16.13 -18.36 18.15
CA VAL A 21 -14.88 -17.82 18.68
C VAL A 21 -15.11 -16.85 19.84
N GLN A 22 -14.29 -16.97 20.89
CA GLN A 22 -14.37 -16.13 22.09
C GLN A 22 -12.97 -15.69 22.52
N GLY A 23 -12.82 -14.43 22.92
CA GLY A 23 -11.53 -13.89 23.39
C GLY A 23 -10.52 -13.55 22.31
N GLU A 24 -10.84 -13.79 21.03
CA GLU A 24 -9.93 -13.55 19.89
C GLU A 24 -10.35 -12.35 19.03
N SER A 25 -9.41 -11.86 18.21
CA SER A 25 -9.66 -10.76 17.27
C SER A 25 -9.95 -11.29 15.86
N ILE A 26 -11.17 -11.07 15.38
CA ILE A 26 -11.59 -11.45 14.02
C ILE A 26 -11.37 -10.29 13.05
N TYR A 27 -10.70 -10.54 11.93
CA TYR A 27 -10.63 -9.58 10.83
C TYR A 27 -11.87 -9.70 9.94
N ILE A 28 -12.64 -8.61 9.82
CA ILE A 28 -13.74 -8.52 8.84
C ILE A 28 -13.18 -7.82 7.59
N PRO A 29 -13.08 -8.52 6.45
CA PRO A 29 -12.61 -7.91 5.21
C PRO A 29 -13.57 -6.79 4.75
N LYS A 30 -13.00 -5.77 4.12
CA LYS A 30 -13.79 -4.67 3.52
C LYS A 30 -14.64 -5.20 2.37
N ARG A 31 -15.90 -4.76 2.30
CA ARG A 31 -16.84 -5.11 1.23
C ARG A 31 -16.39 -4.63 -0.15
N GLU A 32 -15.82 -3.43 -0.21
CA GLU A 32 -15.14 -2.93 -1.40
C GLU A 32 -13.70 -3.43 -1.36
N GLY A 33 -13.24 -4.04 -2.47
CA GLY A 33 -11.87 -4.48 -2.65
C GLY A 33 -10.88 -3.41 -2.17
N ARG A 34 -9.74 -3.88 -1.64
CA ARG A 34 -8.71 -3.02 -1.05
C ARG A 34 -8.50 -1.78 -1.93
N ARG A 35 -8.90 -0.60 -1.45
CA ARG A 35 -8.57 0.67 -2.12
C ARG A 35 -7.06 0.63 -2.39
N GLU A 36 -6.69 0.79 -3.66
CA GLU A 36 -5.28 0.76 -4.06
C GLU A 36 -4.48 1.71 -3.16
N TRP A 37 -3.30 1.26 -2.76
CA TRP A 37 -2.44 2.02 -1.86
C TRP A 37 -2.22 3.45 -2.40
N GLY A 38 -2.47 4.46 -1.56
CA GLY A 38 -2.09 5.85 -1.83
C GLY A 38 -3.14 6.77 -2.47
N VAL A 39 -4.38 6.32 -2.70
CA VAL A 39 -5.45 7.19 -3.26
C VAL A 39 -5.86 8.32 -2.29
N LYS A 40 -5.74 8.12 -0.98
CA LYS A 40 -6.17 9.11 0.03
C LYS A 40 -5.09 10.07 0.52
N SER A 41 -3.80 9.76 0.30
CA SER A 41 -2.68 10.51 0.90
C SER A 41 -1.84 11.31 -0.09
N GLY A 42 -2.17 11.32 -1.40
CA GLY A 42 -1.37 12.01 -2.42
C GLY A 42 0.00 11.38 -2.71
N ASN A 43 0.48 10.49 -1.83
CA ASN A 43 1.77 9.81 -1.97
C ASN A 43 1.89 9.02 -3.28
N ARG A 44 0.79 8.47 -3.80
CA ARG A 44 0.82 7.75 -5.08
C ARG A 44 1.25 8.66 -6.22
N ALA A 45 0.69 9.87 -6.31
CA ALA A 45 1.03 10.83 -7.35
C ALA A 45 2.50 11.25 -7.28
N TYR A 46 3.02 11.49 -6.06
CA TYR A 46 4.44 11.80 -5.85
C TYR A 46 5.35 10.67 -6.36
N TYR A 47 5.07 9.42 -5.96
CA TYR A 47 5.89 8.28 -6.39
C TYR A 47 5.77 8.03 -7.89
N ASP A 48 4.59 8.19 -8.49
CA ASP A 48 4.39 8.02 -9.92
C ASP A 48 5.15 9.08 -10.72
N GLN A 49 5.08 10.36 -10.32
CA GLN A 49 5.83 11.45 -10.94
C GLN A 49 7.35 11.22 -10.82
N ARG A 50 7.84 10.89 -9.63
CA ARG A 50 9.27 10.59 -9.42
C ARG A 50 9.71 9.41 -10.28
N ASN A 51 8.92 8.34 -10.34
CA ASN A 51 9.26 7.15 -11.12
C ASN A 51 9.21 7.43 -12.64
N GLN A 52 8.33 8.31 -13.12
CA GLN A 52 8.36 8.78 -14.51
C GLN A 52 9.64 9.56 -14.81
N GLN A 53 10.07 10.46 -13.92
CA GLN A 53 11.32 11.21 -14.09
C GLN A 53 12.54 10.28 -14.11
N ILE A 54 12.59 9.28 -13.22
CA ILE A 54 13.65 8.26 -13.21
C ILE A 54 13.72 7.52 -14.55
N ARG A 55 12.56 7.17 -15.14
CA ARG A 55 12.50 6.48 -16.44
C ARG A 55 12.95 7.38 -17.60
N ALA A 56 12.57 8.65 -17.59
CA ALA A 56 12.99 9.61 -18.61
C ALA A 56 14.52 9.79 -18.61
N LEU A 57 15.11 10.08 -17.45
CA LEU A 57 16.57 10.23 -17.31
C LEU A 57 17.34 8.95 -17.68
N PHE A 58 16.79 7.78 -17.36
CA PHE A 58 17.37 6.51 -17.78
C PHE A 58 17.34 6.32 -19.30
N GLN A 59 16.23 6.70 -19.96
CA GLN A 59 16.11 6.66 -21.42
C GLN A 59 17.08 7.64 -22.12
N GLU A 60 17.41 8.74 -21.45
CA GLU A 60 18.44 9.71 -21.89
C GLU A 60 19.88 9.19 -21.68
N GLY A 61 20.06 8.00 -21.08
CA GLY A 61 21.35 7.34 -20.89
C GLY A 61 21.99 7.55 -19.52
N THR A 62 21.26 8.10 -18.55
CA THR A 62 21.76 8.24 -17.17
C THR A 62 21.96 6.86 -16.54
N LYS A 63 23.14 6.65 -15.92
CA LYS A 63 23.50 5.40 -15.27
C LYS A 63 22.64 5.13 -14.03
N ILE A 64 22.44 3.85 -13.73
CA ILE A 64 21.60 3.41 -12.60
C ILE A 64 22.17 3.88 -11.26
N GLU A 65 23.49 3.89 -11.12
CA GLU A 65 24.19 4.34 -9.92
C GLU A 65 23.92 5.83 -9.67
N THR A 66 24.01 6.66 -10.71
CA THR A 66 23.71 8.10 -10.63
C THR A 66 22.25 8.36 -10.26
N LEU A 67 21.32 7.58 -10.79
CA LEU A 67 19.90 7.67 -10.43
C LEU A 67 19.66 7.24 -8.97
N ALA A 68 20.36 6.21 -8.50
CA ALA A 68 20.27 5.74 -7.12
C ALA A 68 20.70 6.84 -6.14
N ASP A 69 21.81 7.52 -6.42
CA ASP A 69 22.31 8.63 -5.61
C ASP A 69 21.36 9.84 -5.67
N THR A 70 20.95 10.25 -6.88
CA THR A 70 20.12 11.44 -7.11
C THR A 70 18.77 11.36 -6.41
N PHE A 71 18.15 10.17 -6.42
CA PHE A 71 16.82 9.95 -5.82
C PHE A 71 16.89 9.34 -4.42
N CYS A 72 18.09 9.12 -3.87
CA CYS A 72 18.34 8.44 -2.60
C CYS A 72 17.63 7.07 -2.50
N LEU A 73 17.72 6.28 -3.56
CA LEU A 73 17.12 4.95 -3.67
C LEU A 73 18.19 3.89 -3.85
N SER A 74 17.91 2.66 -3.42
CA SER A 74 18.81 1.55 -3.73
C SER A 74 18.86 1.28 -5.24
N ILE A 75 20.00 0.81 -5.73
CA ILE A 75 20.19 0.36 -7.13
C ILE A 75 19.08 -0.63 -7.53
N GLU A 76 18.72 -1.55 -6.65
CA GLU A 76 17.65 -2.54 -6.90
C GLU A 76 16.27 -1.88 -7.09
N THR A 77 16.00 -0.79 -6.35
CA THR A 77 14.76 -0.02 -6.52
C THR A 77 14.75 0.70 -7.86
N ILE A 78 15.87 1.32 -8.25
CA ILE A 78 16.00 1.96 -9.56
C ILE A 78 15.80 0.92 -10.68
N LYS A 79 16.46 -0.25 -10.59
CA LYS A 79 16.27 -1.36 -11.54
C LYS A 79 14.81 -1.76 -11.67
N LYS A 80 14.10 -1.91 -10.55
CA LYS A 80 12.66 -2.21 -10.57
C LYS A 80 11.85 -1.10 -11.24
N ILE A 81 12.21 0.16 -11.06
CA ILE A 81 11.48 1.29 -11.68
C ILE A 81 11.71 1.32 -13.20
N VAL A 82 12.95 1.12 -13.67
CA VAL A 82 13.30 1.27 -15.09
C VAL A 82 13.07 0.01 -15.92
N TYR A 83 13.21 -1.18 -15.34
CA TYR A 83 13.06 -2.46 -16.07
C TYR A 83 11.72 -3.14 -15.92
N ARG A 84 10.93 -2.83 -14.87
CA ARG A 84 9.61 -3.43 -14.70
C ARG A 84 8.61 -2.67 -15.59
N ARG A 85 8.14 -3.35 -16.64
CA ARG A 85 7.00 -2.93 -17.45
C ARG A 85 5.74 -3.18 -16.61
N ASN A 86 4.95 -2.13 -16.36
CA ASN A 86 3.61 -2.28 -15.79
C ASN A 86 2.70 -3.02 -16.77
#